data_AF-A0AAD4K8T7-F1
#
_entry.id   AF-A0AAD4K8T7-F1
#
_cell.length_a   1.000
_cell.length_b   1.000
_cell.length_c   1.000
_cell.angle_alpha   90.00
_cell.angle_beta   90.00
_cell.angle_gamma   90.00
#
_symmetry.space_group_name_H-M   'P 1'
#
loop_
_entity.id
_entity.type
_entity.pdbx_description
1 polymer ?
#
loop_
_entity_poly.entity_id
_entity_poly.type
_entity_poly.pdbx_seq_one_letter_code
_entity_poly.pdbx_strand_id
1 'polypeptide(L)'
;MNSISIRKLLLLPLKRIACPNGLQQVRHHAPICGPPRFPMTVAQKAIYGWGSLLFMMIIPVWSLLQLPRWSALHNNLPWEEDGPPKEEPTEQ
;
A
#
# COMPACT_ATOMS: atom_id res chain seq x y z
N MET A 1 -26.04 -22.46 -39.37
CA MET A 1 -25.07 -23.06 -38.42
C MET A 1 -24.76 -21.99 -37.38
N ASN A 2 -25.52 -21.99 -36.28
CA ASN A 2 -25.56 -20.85 -35.36
C ASN A 2 -24.58 -21.08 -34.22
N SER A 3 -23.55 -20.24 -34.18
CA SER A 3 -22.55 -20.12 -33.12
C SER A 3 -23.23 -19.66 -31.82
N ILE A 4 -23.70 -20.61 -31.01
CA ILE A 4 -24.24 -20.34 -29.68
C ILE A 4 -23.07 -20.38 -28.68
N SER A 5 -22.35 -19.26 -28.68
CA SER A 5 -21.71 -18.60 -27.54
C SER A 5 -21.41 -19.46 -26.29
N ILE A 6 -20.18 -20.00 -26.25
CA ILE A 6 -19.50 -20.64 -25.10
C ILE A 6 -19.51 -19.74 -23.84
N ARG A 7 -19.76 -18.44 -23.99
CA ARG A 7 -19.81 -17.45 -22.88
C ARG A 7 -20.97 -17.64 -21.91
N LYS A 8 -22.04 -18.36 -22.28
CA LYS A 8 -23.15 -18.65 -21.35
C LYS A 8 -22.89 -19.84 -20.42
N LEU A 9 -21.89 -20.68 -20.70
CA LEU A 9 -21.55 -21.83 -19.85
C LEU A 9 -20.65 -21.44 -18.66
N LEU A 10 -19.95 -20.30 -18.74
CA LEU A 10 -19.05 -19.81 -17.69
C LEU A 10 -19.72 -18.90 -16.65
N LEU A 11 -21.00 -18.56 -16.83
CA LEU A 11 -21.79 -17.74 -15.90
C LEU A 11 -22.83 -18.59 -15.16
N LEU A 12 -22.48 -19.83 -14.82
CA LEU A 12 -23.24 -20.57 -13.83
C LEU A 12 -22.99 -19.95 -12.44
N PRO A 13 -24.05 -19.67 -11.68
CA PRO A 13 -23.98 -18.74 -10.57
C PRO A 13 -23.21 -19.35 -9.39
N LEU A 14 -22.22 -18.62 -8.91
CA LEU A 14 -21.60 -18.71 -7.58
C LEU A 14 -22.60 -18.53 -6.41
N LYS A 15 -23.91 -18.69 -6.65
CA LYS A 15 -24.98 -18.66 -5.64
C LYS A 15 -25.40 -20.08 -5.30
N ARG A 16 -24.68 -20.76 -4.41
CA ARG A 16 -25.21 -21.79 -3.49
C ARG A 16 -24.09 -22.41 -2.66
N ILE A 17 -23.57 -21.66 -1.69
CA ILE A 17 -23.16 -22.25 -0.41
C ILE A 17 -23.67 -21.31 0.68
N ALA A 18 -25.00 -21.20 0.77
CA ALA A 18 -25.63 -20.84 2.03
C ALA A 18 -25.58 -22.12 2.86
N CYS A 19 -24.64 -22.22 3.80
CA CYS A 19 -24.51 -23.38 4.69
C CYS A 19 -25.75 -23.48 5.59
N PRO A 20 -26.62 -24.50 5.44
CA PRO A 20 -27.65 -24.78 6.40
C PRO A 20 -27.13 -25.93 7.27
N ASN A 21 -26.62 -25.62 8.47
CA ASN A 21 -26.36 -26.55 9.57
C ASN A 21 -25.89 -27.98 9.20
N GLY A 22 -24.58 -28.21 9.32
CA GLY A 22 -24.02 -29.54 9.55
C GLY A 22 -23.06 -30.03 8.48
N LEU A 23 -21.76 -29.83 8.70
CA LEU A 23 -20.75 -30.76 8.21
C LEU A 23 -19.74 -31.02 9.32
N GLN A 24 -19.90 -32.21 9.90
CA GLN A 24 -18.92 -33.05 10.56
C GLN A 24 -17.47 -32.58 10.42
N GLN A 25 -16.88 -32.24 11.56
CA GLN A 25 -15.45 -32.01 11.73
C GLN A 25 -14.69 -33.32 11.48
N VAL A 26 -14.25 -33.52 10.25
CA VAL A 26 -13.26 -34.56 9.89
C VAL A 26 -11.89 -34.07 10.36
N ARG A 27 -11.08 -34.98 10.92
CA ARG A 27 -9.78 -34.82 11.59
C ARG A 27 -8.62 -34.22 10.75
N HIS A 28 -8.89 -33.19 9.97
CA HIS A 28 -7.89 -32.28 9.42
C HIS A 28 -8.45 -30.88 9.63
N HIS A 29 -8.10 -30.26 10.76
CA HIS A 29 -8.46 -28.88 11.09
C HIS A 29 -7.86 -27.95 10.02
N ALA A 30 -8.55 -27.75 8.90
CA ALA A 30 -8.46 -26.49 8.20
C ALA A 30 -8.98 -25.44 9.21
N PRO A 31 -8.19 -24.43 9.59
CA PRO A 31 -8.70 -23.32 10.38
C PRO A 31 -9.67 -22.54 9.49
N ILE A 32 -10.91 -23.02 9.41
CA ILE A 32 -11.99 -22.32 8.74
C ILE A 32 -12.37 -21.20 9.69
N CYS A 33 -11.71 -20.05 9.53
CA CYS A 33 -12.07 -18.84 10.25
C CYS A 33 -13.49 -18.47 9.87
N GLY A 34 -14.35 -18.29 10.88
CA GLY A 34 -15.67 -17.68 10.68
C GLY A 34 -15.55 -16.27 10.08
N PRO A 35 -16.67 -15.68 9.63
CA PRO A 35 -16.66 -14.33 9.08
C PRO A 35 -16.08 -13.33 10.11
N PRO A 36 -15.34 -12.30 9.65
CA PRO A 36 -14.68 -11.36 10.54
C PRO A 36 -15.71 -10.62 11.40
N ARG A 37 -15.47 -10.55 12.71
CA ARG A 37 -16.33 -9.83 13.66
C ARG A 37 -16.50 -8.35 13.28
N PHE A 38 -15.44 -7.76 12.71
CA PHE A 38 -15.43 -6.40 12.20
C PHE A 38 -14.96 -6.42 10.73
N PRO A 39 -15.87 -6.31 9.75
CA PRO A 39 -15.49 -6.28 8.35
C PRO A 39 -14.76 -4.98 8.05
N MET A 40 -13.48 -5.09 7.66
CA MET A 40 -12.72 -3.93 7.20
C MET A 40 -13.16 -3.50 5.81
N THR A 41 -13.37 -2.20 5.64
CA THR A 41 -13.58 -1.60 4.32
C THR A 41 -12.30 -1.65 3.49
N VAL A 42 -12.41 -1.54 2.16
CA VAL A 42 -11.25 -1.53 1.26
C VAL A 42 -10.31 -0.36 1.59
N ALA A 43 -10.85 0.79 1.94
CA ALA A 43 -10.08 1.95 2.36
C ALA A 43 -9.28 1.68 3.64
N GLN A 44 -9.89 1.05 4.65
CA GLN A 44 -9.19 0.67 5.88
C GLN A 44 -8.04 -0.30 5.58
N LYS A 45 -8.27 -1.31 4.73
CA LYS A 45 -7.20 -2.24 4.31
C LYS A 45 -6.05 -1.52 3.62
N ALA A 46 -6.35 -0.54 2.76
CA ALA A 46 -5.32 0.26 2.10
C ALA A 46 -4.53 1.12 3.09
N ILE A 47 -5.18 1.75 4.07
CA ILE A 47 -4.51 2.57 5.09
C ILE A 47 -3.61 1.72 5.98
N TYR A 48 -4.11 0.58 6.49
CA TYR A 48 -3.30 -0.26 7.38
C TYR A 48 -2.16 -0.98 6.64
N GLY A 49 -2.37 -1.38 5.38
CA GLY A 49 -1.32 -1.98 4.57
C GLY A 49 -0.33 -0.94 4.05
N TRP A 50 -0.79 -0.03 3.19
CA TRP A 50 0.08 0.92 2.51
C TRP A 50 0.52 2.09 3.38
N GLY A 51 -0.35 2.55 4.28
CA GLY A 51 -0.02 3.63 5.20
C GLY A 51 1.10 3.25 6.18
N SER A 52 1.13 2.01 6.67
CA SER A 52 2.23 1.54 7.54
C SER A 52 3.55 1.43 6.77
N LEU A 53 3.51 0.96 5.52
CA LEU A 53 4.69 0.93 4.66
C LEU A 53 5.24 2.33 4.39
N LEU A 54 4.38 3.29 4.04
CA LEU A 54 4.77 4.69 3.82
C LEU A 54 5.41 5.28 5.07
N PHE A 55 4.83 5.04 6.25
CA PHE A 55 5.38 5.54 7.51
C PHE A 55 6.79 5.02 7.78
N MET A 56 7.04 3.73 7.50
CA MET A 56 8.37 3.14 7.64
C MET A 56 9.40 3.75 6.67
N MET A 57 8.95 4.24 5.52
CA MET A 57 9.82 4.82 4.48
C MET A 57 10.15 6.31 4.68
N ILE A 58 9.51 7.01 5.62
CA ILE A 58 9.76 8.44 5.86
C ILE A 58 11.23 8.69 6.20
N ILE A 59 11.80 7.93 7.15
CA ILE A 59 13.18 8.13 7.61
C ILE A 59 14.19 7.76 6.51
N PRO A 60 14.10 6.59 5.83
CA PRO A 60 14.99 6.27 4.72
C PRO A 60 14.95 7.30 3.58
N VAL A 61 13.78 7.78 3.20
CA VAL A 61 13.67 8.77 2.12
C VAL A 61 14.28 10.10 2.57
N TRP A 62 13.97 10.55 3.78
CA TRP A 62 14.53 11.78 4.32
C TRP A 62 16.06 11.71 4.45
N SER A 63 16.61 10.58 4.92
CA SER A 63 18.07 10.42 5.06
C SER A 63 18.77 10.46 3.70
N LEU A 64 18.21 9.80 2.67
CA LEU A 64 18.74 9.86 1.31
C LEU A 64 18.77 11.29 0.75
N LEU A 65 17.75 12.09 1.05
CA LEU A 65 17.71 13.50 0.65
C LEU A 65 18.72 14.37 1.40
N GLN A 66 19.14 13.98 2.62
CA GLN A 66 20.17 14.70 3.38
C GLN A 66 21.60 14.30 2.99
N LEU A 67 21.81 13.20 2.26
CA LEU A 67 23.15 12.74 1.87
C LEU A 67 23.96 13.77 1.06
N PRO A 68 23.40 14.50 0.07
CA PRO A 68 24.16 15.50 -0.68
C PRO A 68 24.67 16.64 0.21
N ARG A 69 23.83 17.11 1.15
CA ARG A 69 24.20 18.13 2.13
C ARG A 69 25.30 17.63 3.06
N TRP A 70 25.13 16.41 3.59
CA TRP A 70 26.15 15.81 4.47
C TRP A 70 27.48 15.60 3.74
N SER A 71 27.44 15.19 2.47
CA SER A 71 28.61 15.07 1.60
C SER A 71 29.30 16.42 1.40
N ALA A 72 28.55 17.48 1.09
CA ALA A 72 29.12 18.82 0.88
C ALA A 72 29.83 19.35 2.14
N LEU A 73 29.21 19.16 3.31
CA LEU A 73 29.77 19.54 4.60
C LEU A 73 31.14 18.89 4.86
N HIS A 74 31.29 17.59 4.56
CA HIS A 74 32.54 16.86 4.82
C HIS A 74 33.60 17.09 3.73
N ASN A 75 33.18 17.51 2.54
CA ASN A 75 34.08 17.84 1.42
C ASN A 75 34.42 19.33 1.35
N ASN A 76 33.96 20.15 2.32
CA ASN A 76 34.09 21.61 2.32
C ASN A 76 33.62 22.26 0.99
N LEU A 77 32.59 21.67 0.38
CA LEU A 77 31.97 22.23 -0.82
C LEU A 77 30.95 23.30 -0.40
N PRO A 78 30.89 24.43 -1.12
CA PRO A 78 29.85 25.43 -0.87
C PRO A 78 28.49 24.81 -1.15
N TRP A 79 27.65 24.69 -0.13
CA TRP A 79 26.26 24.27 -0.25
C TRP A 79 25.36 25.50 -0.34
N GLU A 80 24.46 25.52 -1.33
CA GLU A 80 23.73 26.73 -1.72
C GLU A 80 22.83 27.32 -0.62
N GLU A 81 22.47 26.53 0.41
CA GLU A 81 21.67 26.99 1.55
C GLU A 81 22.48 27.64 2.69
N ASP A 82 23.81 27.47 2.74
CA ASP A 82 24.63 27.98 3.85
C ASP A 82 25.20 29.39 3.57
N GLY A 83 24.80 30.01 2.45
CA GLY A 83 25.12 31.41 2.15
C GLY A 83 24.18 32.37 2.89
N PRO A 84 24.64 33.58 3.29
CA PRO A 84 23.73 34.64 3.73
C PRO A 84 22.65 34.86 2.65
N PRO A 85 21.41 35.24 3.03
CA PRO A 85 20.32 35.45 2.08
C PRO A 85 20.83 36.26 0.89
N LYS A 86 20.65 35.73 -0.33
CA LYS A 86 21.07 36.39 -1.58
C LYS A 86 20.49 37.81 -1.54
N GLU A 87 21.35 38.81 -1.34
CA GLU A 87 20.96 40.22 -1.36
C GLU A 87 20.39 40.49 -2.75
N GLU A 88 19.06 40.66 -2.84
CA GLU A 88 18.43 41.13 -4.07
C GLU A 88 18.99 42.52 -4.38
N PRO A 89 19.47 42.80 -5.60
CA PRO A 89 19.95 44.12 -5.93
C PRO A 89 18.76 45.06 -5.96
N THR A 90 18.67 45.96 -4.97
CA THR A 90 17.72 47.07 -4.98
C THR A 90 18.06 47.94 -6.21
N GLU A 91 17.26 47.81 -7.26
CA GLU A 91 17.32 48.69 -8.43
C GLU A 91 17.10 50.15 -7.97
N GLN A 92 18.10 51.01 -8.24
CA GLN A 92 18.06 52.46 -8.04
C GLN A 92 17.56 53.17 -9.29
#